data_AF-A0A453EU95-F1
#
_entry.id   AF-A0A453EU95-F1
#
_cell.length_a   1.000
_cell.length_b   1.000
_cell.length_c   1.000
_cell.angle_alpha   90.00
_cell.angle_beta   90.00
_cell.angle_gamma   90.00
#
_symmetry.space_group_name_H-M   'P 1'
#
loop_
_entity.id
_entity.type
_entity.pdbx_description
1 polymer ?
#
loop_
_entity_poly.entity_id
_entity_poly.type
_entity_poly.pdbx_seq_one_letter_code
_entity_poly.pdbx_strand_id
1 'polypeptide(L)'
;MEPTSSLGADERRGPGSVEVQVAAAALQRSEVFHVVKELLGFVLYMHHQIPSVLQSLETEFAGLKEEMSEMTAPLAELKPSDQRKYNTRKREVRCRIKKQEKLMKGISTVLSAFQQALDKVSTIEGVALILGGSLVRPLFVYDITVTHGRFDSGSVKGHGTTKLAQSVSRKAVRALISCGAGSLSYTGPTKLFLLVRCPCTLNLPLDFAPKREFRYSKKVLYFYDG
;
A
#
# COMPACT_ATOMS: atom_id res chain seq x y z
N MET A 1 -0.74 -27.94 46.22
CA MET A 1 -0.01 -26.68 45.98
C MET A 1 -0.09 -26.41 44.49
N GLU A 2 -1.13 -25.69 44.09
CA GLU A 2 -1.33 -25.16 42.75
C GLU A 2 -0.87 -23.70 42.75
N PRO A 3 -0.17 -23.20 41.72
CA PRO A 3 -0.07 -21.78 41.48
C PRO A 3 -0.98 -21.40 40.30
N THR A 4 -2.17 -20.91 40.64
CA THR A 4 -2.98 -20.03 39.80
C THR A 4 -2.49 -18.58 39.94
N SER A 5 -2.05 -17.96 38.85
CA SER A 5 -2.07 -16.50 38.60
C SER A 5 -1.21 -16.20 37.37
N SER A 6 -1.57 -15.37 36.41
CA SER A 6 -2.78 -14.61 36.13
C SER A 6 -2.60 -14.07 34.72
N LEU A 7 -3.64 -14.23 33.90
CA LEU A 7 -3.75 -13.71 32.54
C LEU A 7 -3.53 -12.18 32.57
N GLY A 8 -2.41 -11.72 32.02
CA GLY A 8 -2.22 -10.31 31.69
C GLY A 8 -3.03 -9.98 30.45
N ALA A 9 -4.30 -9.65 30.62
CA ALA A 9 -5.12 -9.07 29.57
C ALA A 9 -4.53 -7.69 29.19
N ASP A 10 -3.95 -7.62 27.98
CA ASP A 10 -3.39 -6.38 27.44
C ASP A 10 -4.54 -5.41 27.07
N GLU A 11 -4.95 -4.59 28.04
CA GLU A 11 -5.79 -3.39 27.88
C GLU A 11 -5.06 -2.31 27.05
N ARG A 12 -4.84 -2.56 25.76
CA ARG A 12 -4.13 -1.63 24.86
C ARG A 12 -4.84 -1.29 23.57
N ARG A 13 -6.16 -1.43 23.47
CA ARG A 13 -6.87 -1.30 22.17
C ARG A 13 -7.82 -0.11 22.13
N GLY A 14 -7.41 0.93 21.42
CA GLY A 14 -8.33 1.98 20.97
C GLY A 14 -9.08 1.51 19.71
N PRO A 15 -10.27 2.05 19.42
CA PRO A 15 -10.99 1.75 18.20
C PRO A 15 -10.16 2.18 16.97
N GLY A 16 -9.97 1.29 16.00
CA GLY A 16 -9.33 1.58 14.70
C GLY A 16 -7.90 1.05 14.48
N SER A 17 -7.27 0.40 15.47
CA SER A 17 -5.98 -0.28 15.27
C SER A 17 -6.21 -1.74 14.86
N VAL A 18 -5.78 -2.11 13.65
CA VAL A 18 -5.81 -3.49 13.16
C VAL A 18 -4.37 -3.98 13.04
N GLU A 19 -3.95 -4.83 13.97
CA GLU A 19 -2.65 -5.50 13.92
C GLU A 19 -2.81 -6.82 13.16
N VAL A 20 -1.99 -7.02 12.12
CA VAL A 20 -1.92 -8.31 11.43
C VAL A 20 -0.52 -8.85 11.55
N GLN A 21 -0.40 -9.86 12.42
CA GLN A 21 0.80 -10.66 12.50
C GLN A 21 0.84 -11.63 11.33
N VAL A 22 1.59 -11.24 10.30
CA VAL A 22 1.94 -12.13 9.22
C VAL A 22 3.11 -13.00 9.68
N ALA A 23 2.81 -14.06 10.41
CA ALA A 23 3.76 -15.14 10.68
C ALA A 23 4.03 -15.89 9.37
N ALA A 24 4.96 -15.38 8.58
CA ALA A 24 5.48 -16.05 7.40
C ALA A 24 6.99 -16.19 7.58
N ALA A 25 7.46 -17.44 7.51
CA ALA A 25 8.89 -17.78 7.50
C ALA A 25 9.66 -16.84 6.55
N ALA A 26 10.83 -16.40 6.98
CA ALA A 26 11.81 -15.53 6.29
C ALA A 26 11.44 -15.14 4.85
N LEU A 27 10.52 -14.19 4.70
CA LEU A 27 10.13 -13.67 3.39
C LEU A 27 11.33 -12.98 2.75
N GLN A 28 11.56 -13.24 1.46
CA GLN A 28 12.56 -12.51 0.69
C GLN A 28 12.11 -11.06 0.45
N ARG A 29 13.03 -10.15 0.08
CA ARG A 29 12.70 -8.73 -0.17
C ARG A 29 11.58 -8.55 -1.17
N SER A 30 11.63 -9.30 -2.26
CA SER A 30 10.61 -9.27 -3.33
C SER A 30 9.25 -9.69 -2.81
N GLU A 31 9.20 -10.68 -1.91
CA GLU A 31 7.95 -11.16 -1.32
C GLU A 31 7.38 -10.15 -0.32
N VAL A 32 8.22 -9.53 0.50
CA VAL A 32 7.81 -8.41 1.37
C VAL A 32 7.26 -7.25 0.54
N PHE A 33 7.93 -6.91 -0.56
CA PHE A 33 7.44 -5.89 -1.50
C PHE A 33 6.05 -6.22 -2.03
N HIS A 34 5.85 -7.44 -2.55
CA HIS A 34 4.58 -7.87 -3.10
C HIS A 34 3.47 -7.93 -2.05
N VAL A 35 3.76 -8.43 -0.84
CA VAL A 35 2.79 -8.46 0.26
C VAL A 35 2.36 -7.04 0.65
N VAL A 36 3.30 -6.11 0.81
CA VAL A 36 2.98 -4.72 1.16
C VAL A 36 2.24 -4.02 0.02
N LYS A 37 2.59 -4.28 -1.25
CA LYS A 37 1.85 -3.74 -2.42
C LYS A 37 0.39 -4.19 -2.41
N GLU A 38 0.14 -5.47 -2.17
CA GLU A 38 -1.22 -6.03 -2.09
C GLU A 38 -2.01 -5.42 -0.91
N LEU A 39 -1.38 -5.32 0.26
CA LEU A 39 -2.01 -4.73 1.44
C LEU A 39 -2.27 -3.23 1.27
N LEU A 40 -1.37 -2.50 0.61
CA LEU A 40 -1.57 -1.11 0.22
C LEU A 40 -2.79 -0.95 -0.69
N GLY A 41 -2.88 -1.77 -1.75
CA GLY A 41 -4.03 -1.76 -2.66
C GLY A 41 -5.34 -2.08 -1.95
N PHE A 42 -5.34 -3.09 -1.08
CA PHE A 42 -6.48 -3.45 -0.25
C PHE A 42 -6.91 -2.29 0.67
N VAL A 43 -5.99 -1.72 1.44
CA VAL A 43 -6.28 -0.62 2.37
C VAL A 43 -6.83 0.61 1.63
N LEU A 44 -6.23 0.98 0.49
CA LEU A 44 -6.72 2.10 -0.31
C LEU A 44 -8.12 1.84 -0.87
N TYR A 45 -8.41 0.61 -1.31
CA TYR A 45 -9.72 0.24 -1.83
C TYR A 45 -10.78 0.24 -0.72
N MET A 46 -10.50 -0.39 0.42
CA MET A 46 -11.43 -0.49 1.55
C MET A 46 -11.78 0.87 2.14
N HIS A 47 -10.86 1.84 2.09
CA HIS A 47 -11.08 3.21 2.56
C HIS A 47 -11.52 4.18 1.46
N HIS A 48 -11.96 3.65 0.31
CA HIS A 48 -12.47 4.42 -0.84
C HIS A 48 -11.49 5.51 -1.33
N GLN A 49 -10.18 5.31 -1.15
CA GLN A 49 -9.13 6.19 -1.67
C GLN A 49 -8.87 5.93 -3.15
N ILE A 50 -9.24 4.74 -3.64
CA ILE A 50 -9.20 4.35 -5.06
C ILE A 50 -10.54 3.76 -5.50
N PRO A 51 -10.94 3.96 -6.78
CA PRO A 51 -12.28 3.59 -7.25
C PRO A 51 -12.43 2.09 -7.59
N SER A 52 -11.34 1.34 -7.68
CA SER A 52 -11.34 -0.10 -7.91
C SER A 52 -10.05 -0.72 -7.38
N VAL A 53 -9.96 -2.06 -7.37
CA VAL A 53 -8.76 -2.76 -6.92
C VAL A 53 -7.52 -2.34 -7.71
N LEU A 54 -6.38 -2.21 -7.02
CA LEU A 54 -5.15 -1.63 -7.58
C LEU A 54 -4.70 -2.34 -8.87
N GLN A 55 -4.78 -3.67 -8.91
CA GLN A 55 -4.42 -4.44 -10.11
C GLN A 55 -5.23 -4.03 -11.34
N SER A 56 -6.55 -3.85 -11.20
CA SER A 56 -7.41 -3.43 -12.31
C SER A 56 -7.06 -2.02 -12.80
N LEU A 57 -6.75 -1.10 -11.87
CA LEU A 57 -6.30 0.25 -12.22
C LEU A 57 -4.97 0.24 -12.96
N GLU A 58 -4.02 -0.59 -12.53
CA GLU A 58 -2.73 -0.75 -13.20
C GLU A 58 -2.92 -1.28 -14.63
N THR A 59 -3.75 -2.31 -14.82
CA THR A 59 -4.06 -2.87 -16.13
C THR A 59 -4.78 -1.86 -17.04
N GLU A 60 -5.78 -1.16 -16.53
CA GLU A 60 -6.52 -0.15 -17.29
C GLU A 60 -5.60 1.00 -17.73
N PHE A 61 -4.77 1.51 -16.81
CA PHE A 61 -3.85 2.60 -17.10
C PHE A 61 -2.76 2.19 -18.10
N ALA A 62 -2.23 0.98 -17.99
CA ALA A 62 -1.28 0.42 -18.95
C ALA A 62 -1.90 0.33 -20.35
N GLY A 63 -3.11 -0.24 -20.46
CA GLY A 63 -3.83 -0.33 -21.73
C GLY A 63 -4.13 1.04 -22.35
N LEU A 64 -4.47 2.05 -21.55
CA LEU A 64 -4.65 3.42 -22.04
C LEU A 64 -3.35 4.03 -22.58
N LYS A 65 -2.22 3.80 -21.91
CA LYS A 65 -0.90 4.28 -22.35
C LYS A 65 -0.46 3.58 -23.65
N GLU A 66 -0.72 2.28 -23.77
CA GLU A 66 -0.47 1.50 -24.98
C GLU A 66 -1.34 2.00 -26.14
N GLU A 67 -2.65 2.14 -25.94
CA GLU A 67 -3.57 2.67 -26.96
C GLU A 67 -3.17 4.09 -27.42
N MET A 68 -2.73 4.95 -26.50
CA MET A 68 -2.19 6.27 -26.83
C MET A 68 -0.91 6.19 -27.67
N SER A 69 -0.02 5.23 -27.36
CA SER A 69 1.23 5.01 -28.10
C SER A 69 0.95 4.56 -29.53
N GLU A 70 0.01 3.63 -29.73
CA GLU A 70 -0.45 3.20 -31.06
C GLU A 70 -1.09 4.36 -31.83
N MET A 71 -1.91 5.19 -31.16
CA MET A 71 -2.50 6.40 -31.74
C MET A 71 -1.50 7.58 -31.92
N THR A 72 -0.23 7.40 -31.60
CA THR A 72 0.83 8.38 -31.96
C THR A 72 1.64 7.96 -33.18
N ALA A 73 1.48 6.73 -33.66
CA ALA A 73 2.06 6.30 -34.93
C ALA A 73 1.37 7.04 -36.11
N PRO A 74 2.10 7.35 -37.21
CA PRO A 74 1.51 8.00 -38.37
C PRO A 74 0.50 7.06 -39.02
N LEU A 75 -0.79 7.42 -39.00
CA LEU A 75 -1.79 6.71 -39.79
C LEU A 75 -1.78 7.28 -41.22
N ALA A 76 -1.56 6.40 -42.19
CA ALA A 76 -1.77 6.69 -43.61
C ALA A 76 -3.20 7.19 -43.87
N GLU A 77 -3.36 7.98 -44.93
CA GLU A 77 -4.56 8.76 -45.30
C GLU A 77 -5.91 8.11 -44.94
N LEU A 78 -6.42 8.43 -43.75
CA LEU A 78 -7.77 8.06 -43.33
C LEU A 78 -8.81 8.91 -44.06
N LYS A 79 -9.95 8.30 -44.36
CA LYS A 79 -11.12 9.05 -44.83
C LYS A 79 -11.53 10.10 -43.77
N PRO A 80 -12.10 11.26 -44.16
CA PRO A 80 -12.44 12.35 -43.23
C PRO A 80 -13.35 11.93 -42.06
N SER A 81 -14.29 10.99 -42.29
CA SER A 81 -15.15 10.44 -41.23
C SER A 81 -14.37 9.65 -40.18
N ASP A 82 -13.40 8.86 -40.64
CA ASP A 82 -12.59 7.99 -39.80
C ASP A 82 -11.56 8.82 -39.03
N GLN A 83 -11.04 9.88 -39.66
CA GLN A 83 -10.21 10.89 -39.00
C GLN A 83 -10.94 11.56 -37.83
N ARG A 84 -12.23 11.90 -37.98
CA ARG A 84 -13.02 12.51 -36.90
C ARG A 84 -13.24 11.53 -35.74
N LYS A 85 -13.58 10.27 -36.04
CA LYS A 85 -13.73 9.22 -35.02
C LYS A 85 -12.41 8.98 -34.28
N TYR A 86 -11.31 8.84 -35.01
CA TYR A 86 -9.97 8.66 -34.47
C TYR A 86 -9.55 9.82 -33.55
N ASN A 87 -9.73 11.07 -34.00
CA ASN A 87 -9.40 12.25 -33.20
C ASN A 87 -10.25 12.34 -31.92
N THR A 88 -11.52 11.93 -31.98
CA THR A 88 -12.42 11.89 -30.82
C THR A 88 -11.92 10.86 -29.80
N ARG A 89 -11.63 9.63 -30.25
CA ARG A 89 -11.09 8.57 -29.40
C ARG A 89 -9.75 8.96 -28.78
N LYS A 90 -8.84 9.54 -29.56
CA LYS A 90 -7.54 10.04 -29.07
C LYS A 90 -7.69 11.07 -27.95
N ARG A 91 -8.68 11.96 -28.04
CA ARG A 91 -8.99 12.94 -26.99
C ARG A 91 -9.53 12.27 -25.72
N GLU A 92 -10.43 11.29 -25.87
CA GLU A 92 -10.97 10.52 -24.74
C GLU A 92 -9.88 9.77 -23.98
N VAL A 93 -9.02 9.04 -24.69
CA VAL A 93 -7.91 8.30 -24.09
C VAL A 93 -6.94 9.25 -23.39
N ARG A 94 -6.60 10.40 -24.01
CA ARG A 94 -5.77 11.42 -23.37
C ARG A 94 -6.40 11.94 -22.08
N CYS A 95 -7.70 12.18 -22.08
CA CYS A 95 -8.42 12.67 -20.90
C CYS A 95 -8.42 11.63 -19.77
N ARG A 96 -8.66 10.34 -20.09
CA ARG A 96 -8.65 9.24 -19.11
C ARG A 96 -7.26 9.06 -18.50
N ILE A 97 -6.20 9.09 -19.32
CA ILE A 97 -4.81 9.06 -18.83
C ILE A 97 -4.59 10.19 -17.83
N LYS A 98 -4.88 11.44 -18.21
CA LYS A 98 -4.69 12.61 -17.32
C LYS A 98 -5.44 12.46 -16.00
N LYS A 99 -6.65 11.90 -16.03
CA LYS A 99 -7.47 11.67 -14.82
C LYS A 99 -6.82 10.67 -13.86
N GLN A 100 -6.23 9.59 -14.38
CA GLN A 100 -5.61 8.54 -13.57
C GLN A 100 -4.13 8.80 -13.23
N GLU A 101 -3.45 9.65 -13.99
CA GLU A 101 -2.00 9.86 -13.91
C GLU A 101 -1.54 10.34 -12.53
N LYS A 102 -2.28 11.25 -11.88
CA LYS A 102 -1.92 11.73 -10.54
C LYS A 102 -1.97 10.61 -9.50
N LEU A 103 -3.02 9.78 -9.55
CA LEU A 103 -3.17 8.65 -8.64
C LEU A 103 -2.07 7.62 -8.87
N MET A 104 -1.90 7.19 -10.13
CA MET A 104 -0.91 6.18 -10.48
C MET A 104 0.51 6.64 -10.17
N LYS A 105 0.83 7.92 -10.44
CA LYS A 105 2.11 8.50 -10.04
C LYS A 105 2.31 8.47 -8.54
N GLY A 106 1.29 8.84 -7.75
CA GLY A 106 1.36 8.80 -6.29
C GLY A 106 1.65 7.39 -5.76
N ILE A 107 0.94 6.38 -6.25
CA ILE A 107 1.15 4.98 -5.86
C ILE A 107 2.54 4.50 -6.29
N SER A 108 2.95 4.77 -7.53
CA SER A 108 4.29 4.41 -8.02
C SER A 108 5.41 5.07 -7.21
N THR A 109 5.23 6.31 -6.76
CA THR A 109 6.18 6.99 -5.89
C THR A 109 6.29 6.29 -4.53
N VAL A 110 5.18 5.95 -3.89
CA VAL A 110 5.18 5.22 -2.61
C VAL A 110 5.85 3.85 -2.76
N LEU A 111 5.48 3.09 -3.80
CA LEU A 111 6.07 1.77 -4.06
C LEU A 111 7.56 1.87 -4.38
N SER A 112 7.97 2.87 -5.17
CA SER A 112 9.38 3.08 -5.52
C SER A 112 10.21 3.47 -4.30
N ALA A 113 9.69 4.35 -3.44
CA ALA A 113 10.34 4.70 -2.18
C ALA A 113 10.48 3.47 -1.28
N PHE A 114 9.43 2.65 -1.17
CA PHE A 114 9.48 1.41 -0.39
C PHE A 114 10.48 0.40 -0.95
N GLN A 115 10.54 0.27 -2.28
CA GLN A 115 11.53 -0.57 -2.94
C GLN A 115 12.96 -0.11 -2.63
N GLN A 116 13.23 1.20 -2.70
CA GLN A 116 14.53 1.75 -2.30
C GLN A 116 14.85 1.49 -0.83
N ALA A 117 13.85 1.51 0.06
CA ALA A 117 14.03 1.15 1.46
C ALA A 117 14.43 -0.32 1.63
N LEU A 118 13.77 -1.23 0.92
CA LEU A 118 14.12 -2.65 0.92
C LEU A 118 15.54 -2.88 0.39
N ASP A 119 15.92 -2.19 -0.69
CA ASP A 119 17.24 -2.37 -1.33
C ASP A 119 18.39 -1.82 -0.46
N LYS A 120 18.14 -0.80 0.39
CA LYS A 120 19.17 -0.17 1.24
C LYS A 120 19.31 -0.80 2.63
N VAL A 121 18.29 -1.50 3.11
CA VAL A 121 18.25 -2.04 4.46
C VAL A 121 18.46 -3.56 4.43
N SER A 122 19.30 -4.07 5.34
CA SER A 122 19.60 -5.51 5.43
C SER A 122 18.49 -6.34 6.09
N THR A 123 17.68 -5.70 6.94
CA THR A 123 16.61 -6.34 7.72
C THR A 123 15.45 -5.36 7.96
N ILE A 124 14.21 -5.86 7.84
CA ILE A 124 13.00 -5.10 8.21
C ILE A 124 12.28 -5.85 9.33
N GLU A 125 11.92 -5.13 10.37
CA GLU A 125 11.15 -5.64 11.51
C GLU A 125 9.64 -5.54 11.26
N GLY A 126 9.21 -4.56 10.47
CA GLY A 126 7.81 -4.40 10.11
C GLY A 126 7.54 -3.19 9.23
N VAL A 127 6.31 -3.13 8.74
CA VAL A 127 5.79 -2.04 7.92
C VAL A 127 4.42 -1.65 8.46
N ALA A 128 4.19 -0.36 8.66
CA ALA A 128 2.88 0.16 9.06
C ALA A 128 2.29 1.05 7.95
N LEU A 129 1.04 0.77 7.58
CA LEU A 129 0.23 1.63 6.74
C LEU A 129 -0.73 2.42 7.63
N ILE A 130 -0.60 3.74 7.63
CA ILE A 130 -1.38 4.63 8.48
C ILE A 130 -2.26 5.52 7.62
N LEU A 131 -3.57 5.52 7.87
CA LEU A 131 -4.51 6.46 7.28
C LEU A 131 -4.97 7.47 8.32
N GLY A 132 -4.89 8.76 8.01
CA GLY A 132 -5.39 9.82 8.88
C GLY A 132 -4.99 11.21 8.43
N GLY A 133 -5.29 12.23 9.24
CA GLY A 133 -4.89 13.62 8.93
C GLY A 133 -3.38 13.85 9.11
N SER A 134 -2.73 13.08 9.98
CA SER A 134 -1.30 13.14 10.25
C SER A 134 -0.79 11.83 10.84
N LEU A 135 0.53 11.62 10.81
CA LEU A 135 1.19 10.49 11.48
C LEU A 135 0.83 10.40 12.98
N VAL A 136 0.71 11.55 13.65
CA VAL A 136 0.44 11.62 15.10
C VAL A 136 -1.04 11.38 15.41
N ARG A 137 -1.94 11.60 14.45
CA ARG A 137 -3.40 11.42 14.60
C ARG A 137 -3.92 10.45 13.55
N PRO A 138 -3.60 9.14 13.68
CA PRO A 138 -4.11 8.12 12.79
C PRO A 138 -5.61 7.91 13.03
N LEU A 139 -6.34 7.63 11.96
CA LEU A 139 -7.69 7.05 12.02
C LEU A 139 -7.61 5.53 11.95
N PHE A 140 -6.74 5.01 11.08
CA PHE A 140 -6.51 3.59 10.92
C PHE A 140 -5.01 3.30 10.90
N VAL A 141 -4.62 2.25 11.62
CA VAL A 141 -3.25 1.74 11.62
C VAL A 141 -3.30 0.27 11.26
N TYR A 142 -2.60 -0.08 10.19
CA TYR A 142 -2.40 -1.44 9.72
C TYR A 142 -0.93 -1.80 9.91
N ASP A 143 -0.64 -2.54 10.97
CA ASP A 143 0.72 -2.93 11.28
C ASP A 143 1.02 -4.34 10.79
N ILE A 144 2.10 -4.49 10.05
CA ILE A 144 2.57 -5.72 9.42
C ILE A 144 3.93 -6.03 10.02
N THR A 145 3.99 -6.98 10.94
CA THR A 145 5.23 -7.44 11.56
C THR A 145 5.89 -8.50 10.68
N VAL A 146 7.19 -8.35 10.43
CA VAL A 146 7.99 -9.34 9.69
C VAL A 146 8.95 -10.01 10.67
N THR A 147 8.60 -11.22 11.10
CA THR A 147 9.46 -12.02 11.98
C THR A 147 10.54 -12.71 11.14
N HIS A 148 11.82 -12.35 11.33
CA HIS A 148 13.01 -12.93 10.67
C HIS A 148 13.22 -12.55 9.20
N GLY A 149 12.93 -11.29 8.82
CA GLY A 149 13.25 -10.76 7.48
C GLY A 149 14.75 -10.46 7.33
N ARG A 150 15.61 -11.48 7.24
CA ARG A 150 17.01 -11.30 6.86
C ARG A 150 17.12 -11.43 5.35
N PHE A 151 17.61 -10.39 4.71
CA PHE A 151 17.66 -10.34 3.27
C PHE A 151 19.08 -10.55 2.75
N ASP A 152 19.29 -11.50 1.84
CA ASP A 152 20.59 -11.76 1.18
C ASP A 152 21.02 -10.59 0.28
N SER A 153 22.23 -10.55 -0.29
CA SER A 153 22.58 -9.45 -1.24
C SER A 153 21.72 -9.54 -2.51
N GLY A 154 20.93 -8.51 -2.85
CA GLY A 154 20.11 -8.50 -4.07
C GLY A 154 19.05 -7.39 -4.12
N SER A 155 18.66 -6.97 -5.33
CA SER A 155 17.60 -5.97 -5.55
C SER A 155 16.24 -6.63 -5.74
N VAL A 156 15.18 -5.94 -5.34
CA VAL A 156 13.78 -6.31 -5.64
C VAL A 156 13.49 -6.33 -7.15
N LYS A 157 14.30 -5.65 -7.98
CA LYS A 157 14.09 -5.59 -9.43
C LYS A 157 14.13 -6.99 -10.08
N GLY A 158 13.13 -7.30 -10.89
CA GLY A 158 13.09 -8.50 -11.74
C GLY A 158 12.43 -9.75 -11.14
N HIS A 159 12.00 -9.71 -9.87
CA HIS A 159 11.34 -10.86 -9.24
C HIS A 159 9.82 -10.77 -9.39
N GLY A 160 9.24 -11.65 -10.22
CA GLY A 160 7.79 -11.82 -10.35
C GLY A 160 7.14 -12.21 -9.02
N THR A 161 5.81 -12.08 -8.93
CA THR A 161 5.05 -12.47 -7.72
C THR A 161 5.21 -13.97 -7.47
N THR A 162 5.77 -14.37 -6.32
CA THR A 162 5.89 -15.79 -5.95
C THR A 162 4.55 -16.35 -5.46
N LYS A 163 4.35 -17.67 -5.58
CA LYS A 163 3.17 -18.35 -5.00
C LYS A 163 3.09 -18.14 -3.48
N LEU A 164 4.25 -18.05 -2.82
CA LEU A 164 4.35 -17.76 -1.39
C LEU A 164 3.82 -16.35 -1.08
N ALA A 165 4.34 -15.33 -1.77
CA ALA A 165 3.88 -13.95 -1.61
C ALA A 165 2.35 -13.84 -1.80
N GLN A 166 1.80 -14.46 -2.86
CA GLN A 166 0.35 -14.45 -3.09
C GLN A 166 -0.45 -15.16 -1.98
N SER A 167 0.03 -16.30 -1.49
CA SER A 167 -0.62 -17.04 -0.39
C SER A 167 -0.63 -16.22 0.89
N VAL A 168 0.50 -15.58 1.20
CA VAL A 168 0.69 -14.73 2.36
C VAL A 168 -0.17 -13.47 2.26
N SER A 169 -0.21 -12.79 1.11
CA SER A 169 -1.10 -11.65 0.86
C SER A 169 -2.56 -12.01 1.11
N ARG A 170 -3.04 -13.14 0.57
CA ARG A 170 -4.43 -13.59 0.81
C ARG A 170 -4.69 -13.88 2.29
N LYS A 171 -3.73 -14.50 3.00
CA LYS A 171 -3.85 -14.76 4.44
C LYS A 171 -3.92 -13.44 5.23
N ALA A 172 -3.06 -12.49 4.90
CA ALA A 172 -3.02 -11.18 5.55
C ALA A 172 -4.31 -10.37 5.30
N VAL A 173 -4.79 -10.33 4.05
CA VAL A 173 -6.07 -9.68 3.71
C VAL A 173 -7.24 -10.32 4.46
N ARG A 174 -7.32 -11.65 4.51
CA ARG A 174 -8.38 -12.33 5.29
C ARG A 174 -8.30 -11.98 6.78
N ALA A 175 -7.10 -11.94 7.35
CA ALA A 175 -6.92 -11.52 8.74
C ALA A 175 -7.37 -10.08 8.96
N LEU A 176 -7.04 -9.15 8.05
CA LEU A 176 -7.51 -7.77 8.11
C LEU A 176 -9.04 -7.69 8.12
N ILE A 177 -9.69 -8.41 7.22
CA ILE A 177 -11.16 -8.46 7.14
C ILE A 177 -11.75 -9.02 8.44
N SER A 178 -11.21 -10.14 8.96
CA SER A 178 -11.66 -10.74 10.21
C SER A 178 -11.48 -9.82 11.43
N CYS A 179 -10.48 -8.92 11.40
CA CYS A 179 -10.27 -7.91 12.42
C CYS A 179 -11.10 -6.63 12.21
N GLY A 180 -12.03 -6.62 11.25
CA GLY A 180 -12.94 -5.51 11.01
C GLY A 180 -12.38 -4.40 10.13
N ALA A 181 -11.34 -4.64 9.33
CA ALA A 181 -10.88 -3.66 8.35
C ALA A 181 -12.01 -3.27 7.39
N GLY A 182 -12.29 -1.96 7.27
CA GLY A 182 -13.38 -1.44 6.45
C GLY A 182 -14.76 -1.37 7.13
N SER A 183 -14.90 -1.85 8.37
CA SER A 183 -16.16 -1.73 9.15
C SER A 183 -16.48 -0.28 9.53
N LEU A 184 -15.45 0.55 9.65
CA LEU A 184 -15.56 1.97 9.91
C LEU A 184 -15.19 2.71 8.63
N SER A 185 -16.13 3.50 8.10
CA SER A 185 -15.88 4.39 6.98
C SER A 185 -15.77 5.81 7.48
N TYR A 186 -14.63 6.46 7.24
CA TYR A 186 -14.46 7.89 7.46
C TYR A 186 -14.61 8.62 6.12
N THR A 187 -15.54 9.57 6.05
CA THR A 187 -15.88 10.29 4.81
C THR A 187 -15.04 11.54 4.58
N GLY A 188 -14.16 11.92 5.53
CA GLY A 188 -13.30 13.08 5.39
C GLY A 188 -11.98 12.77 4.66
N PRO A 189 -11.23 13.82 4.25
CA PRO A 189 -9.96 13.66 3.56
C PRO A 189 -8.93 12.98 4.46
N THR A 190 -8.34 11.88 3.98
CA THR A 190 -7.27 11.15 4.68
C THR A 190 -5.99 11.13 3.87
N LYS A 191 -4.85 11.14 4.57
CA LYS A 191 -3.53 10.90 4.00
C LYS A 191 -3.09 9.49 4.36
N LEU A 192 -2.46 8.81 3.41
CA LEU A 192 -1.73 7.58 3.68
C LEU A 192 -0.27 7.90 4.03
N PHE A 193 0.21 7.28 5.09
CA PHE A 193 1.62 7.28 5.46
C PHE A 193 2.14 5.84 5.51
N LEU A 194 3.35 5.64 5.01
CA LEU A 194 4.08 4.38 5.05
C LEU A 194 5.23 4.53 6.05
N LEU A 195 5.27 3.68 7.07
CA LEU A 195 6.38 3.60 8.00
C LEU A 195 7.07 2.25 7.83
N VAL A 196 8.39 2.29 7.77
CA VAL A 196 9.23 1.09 7.76
C VAL A 196 9.98 1.04 9.08
N ARG A 197 9.80 -0.06 9.81
CA ARG A 197 10.53 -0.37 11.04
C ARG A 197 11.71 -1.26 10.68
N CYS A 198 12.91 -0.78 10.97
CA CYS A 198 14.15 -1.50 10.75
C CYS A 198 15.17 -1.13 11.83
N PRO A 199 16.17 -1.99 12.09
CA PRO A 199 17.26 -1.65 12.97
C PRO A 199 17.96 -0.36 12.50
N CYS A 200 18.53 0.39 13.44
CA CYS A 200 19.25 1.63 13.14
C CYS A 200 20.38 1.37 12.13
N THR A 201 20.17 1.69 10.86
CA THR A 201 21.23 1.69 9.84
C THR A 201 21.59 3.12 9.48
N LEU A 202 22.88 3.37 9.22
CA LEU A 202 23.39 4.69 8.83
C LEU A 202 22.99 5.09 7.41
N ASN A 203 22.52 4.13 6.58
CA ASN A 203 22.18 4.34 5.18
C ASN A 203 20.67 4.45 4.98
N LEU A 204 20.11 5.64 5.22
CA LEU A 204 18.69 5.89 5.01
C LEU A 204 18.37 6.14 3.51
N PRO A 205 17.22 5.66 3.01
CA PRO A 205 16.70 6.07 1.71
C PRO A 205 16.36 7.57 1.72
N LEU A 206 16.58 8.26 0.60
CA LEU A 206 16.35 9.72 0.48
C LEU A 206 14.87 10.08 0.71
N ASP A 207 13.96 9.18 0.37
CA ASP A 207 12.52 9.38 0.46
C ASP A 207 11.96 9.15 1.88
N PHE A 208 12.80 8.76 2.85
CA PHE A 208 12.38 8.49 4.23
C PHE A 208 13.02 9.45 5.22
N ALA A 209 12.19 10.08 6.05
CA ALA A 209 12.64 10.86 7.20
C ALA A 209 12.71 9.97 8.44
N PRO A 210 13.84 9.92 9.18
CA PRO A 210 13.95 9.14 10.40
C PRO A 210 13.00 9.67 11.47
N LYS A 211 12.24 8.76 12.10
CA LYS A 211 11.30 9.08 13.18
C LYS A 211 11.69 8.34 14.47
N ARG A 212 12.84 8.75 15.04
CA ARG A 212 13.31 8.24 16.35
C ARG A 212 12.23 8.51 17.41
N GLU A 213 11.94 7.53 18.25
CA GLU A 213 10.90 7.60 19.30
C GLU A 213 9.47 7.88 18.80
N PHE A 214 9.14 7.52 17.55
CA PHE A 214 7.80 7.75 17.02
C PHE A 214 6.73 7.01 17.83
N ARG A 215 5.76 7.78 18.34
CA ARG A 215 4.53 7.27 18.92
C ARG A 215 3.36 8.07 18.36
N TYR A 216 2.34 7.38 17.86
CA TYR A 216 1.10 8.04 17.47
C TYR A 216 0.22 8.30 18.71
N SER A 217 -0.53 9.39 18.71
CA SER A 217 -1.43 9.78 19.80
C SER A 217 -2.66 8.89 19.80
N LYS A 218 -2.86 8.09 20.85
CA LYS A 218 -4.08 7.28 21.08
C LYS A 218 -5.26 8.13 21.59
N LYS A 219 -5.47 9.34 21.05
CA LYS A 219 -6.63 10.15 21.45
C LYS A 219 -7.88 9.55 20.83
N VAL A 220 -8.62 8.80 21.63
CA VAL A 220 -9.97 8.30 21.33
C VAL A 220 -10.85 9.52 21.05
N LEU A 221 -11.28 9.69 19.81
CA LEU A 221 -12.36 10.62 19.48
C LEU A 221 -13.65 9.96 19.95
N TYR A 222 -14.09 10.32 21.15
CA TYR A 222 -15.47 10.10 21.57
C TYR A 222 -16.33 11.02 20.70
N PHE A 223 -17.07 10.45 19.75
CA PHE A 223 -18.26 11.11 19.27
C PHE A 223 -19.32 10.90 20.35
N TYR A 224 -19.49 11.91 21.22
CA TYR A 224 -20.70 12.05 22.00
C TYR A 224 -21.77 12.60 21.05
N ASP A 225 -22.66 11.74 20.57
CA ASP A 225 -23.97 12.21 20.09
C ASP A 225 -24.89 12.30 21.32
N GLY A 226 -25.55 13.45 21.45
CA GLY A 226 -26.56 13.73 22.47
C GLY A 226 -27.93 13.18 22.12
#